data_AF-A0A9P0D294-F1
#
_entry.id   AF-A0A9P0D294-F1
#
_cell.length_a   1.000
_cell.length_b   1.000
_cell.length_c   1.000
_cell.angle_alpha   90.00
_cell.angle_beta   90.00
_cell.angle_gamma   90.00
#
_symmetry.space_group_name_H-M   'P 1'
#
loop_
_entity.id
_entity.type
_entity.pdbx_description
1 polymer ?
#
loop_
_entity_poly.entity_id
_entity_poly.type
_entity_poly.pdbx_seq_one_letter_code
_entity_poly.pdbx_strand_id
1 'polypeptide(L)'
;MQRGSNSKFTLVKRIKKCAFSVNEKIFVSNIYNCLSMDNSSFSVDDTVEKTSNMMSESKSTIYKVISEFVIGVVKPPKKNAGDDIIKWLTDRNINFPGKSIQIELLEIVKLNKPPVRYVVDELAETHGIVVRLFPNHCKLNPIELIWAQVKGYVGRHNTTFKL
;
A
#
# COMPACT_ATOMS: atom_id res chain seq x y z
N MET A 1 -18.26 -55.69 -7.68
CA MET A 1 -17.79 -54.99 -6.47
C MET A 1 -17.36 -53.58 -6.85
N GLN A 2 -17.99 -52.61 -6.19
CA GLN A 2 -17.68 -51.20 -5.99
C GLN A 2 -17.15 -50.34 -7.16
N ARG A 3 -18.06 -49.48 -7.65
CA ARG A 3 -17.77 -48.23 -8.37
C ARG A 3 -16.91 -47.35 -7.47
N GLY A 4 -15.64 -47.16 -7.86
CA GLY A 4 -14.72 -46.24 -7.21
C GLY A 4 -15.19 -44.80 -7.40
N SER A 5 -15.50 -44.16 -6.27
CA SER A 5 -15.94 -42.79 -6.08
C SER A 5 -15.15 -41.77 -6.90
N ASN A 6 -15.74 -41.25 -7.98
CA ASN A 6 -15.34 -39.96 -8.54
C ASN A 6 -15.64 -38.88 -7.50
N SER A 7 -14.70 -38.69 -6.57
CA SER A 7 -14.63 -37.50 -5.73
C SER A 7 -14.47 -36.31 -6.67
N LYS A 8 -15.59 -35.68 -7.02
CA LYS A 8 -15.60 -34.35 -7.63
C LYS A 8 -14.99 -33.43 -6.58
N PHE A 9 -13.67 -33.27 -6.59
CA PHE A 9 -13.02 -32.13 -5.98
C PHE A 9 -13.54 -30.91 -6.72
N THR A 10 -14.66 -30.36 -6.25
CA THR A 10 -15.14 -29.07 -6.72
C THR A 10 -14.16 -28.04 -6.23
N LEU A 11 -13.24 -27.63 -7.11
CA LEU A 11 -12.31 -26.54 -6.85
C LEU A 11 -13.12 -25.32 -6.38
N VAL A 12 -12.85 -24.89 -5.15
CA VAL A 12 -13.48 -23.69 -4.57
C VAL A 12 -13.02 -22.52 -5.41
N LYS A 13 -13.89 -22.01 -6.28
CA LYS A 13 -13.63 -20.83 -7.07
C LYS A 13 -13.31 -19.67 -6.14
N ARG A 14 -12.29 -18.88 -6.48
CA ARG A 14 -11.97 -17.64 -5.78
C ARG A 14 -13.23 -16.81 -5.58
N ILE A 15 -13.43 -16.33 -4.34
CA ILE A 15 -14.52 -15.43 -4.01
C ILE A 15 -14.34 -14.15 -4.85
N LYS A 16 -15.23 -13.93 -5.83
CA LYS A 16 -15.15 -12.89 -6.88
C LYS A 16 -15.05 -11.43 -6.38
N LYS A 17 -15.00 -11.18 -5.07
CA LYS A 17 -15.03 -9.83 -4.48
C LYS A 17 -13.67 -9.14 -4.40
N CYS A 18 -12.55 -9.87 -4.40
CA CYS A 18 -11.24 -9.26 -4.17
C CYS A 18 -10.40 -9.19 -5.45
N ALA A 19 -9.99 -7.98 -5.83
CA ALA A 19 -9.07 -7.76 -6.94
C ALA A 19 -7.76 -8.56 -6.74
N PHE A 20 -7.16 -9.00 -7.85
CA PHE A 20 -5.90 -9.74 -7.83
C PHE A 20 -4.77 -8.93 -7.19
N SER A 21 -4.13 -9.50 -6.18
CA SER A 21 -2.92 -8.93 -5.60
C SER A 21 -1.77 -8.98 -6.60
N VAL A 22 -0.76 -8.13 -6.41
CA VAL A 22 0.44 -8.12 -7.26
C VAL A 22 1.11 -9.50 -7.27
N ASN A 23 1.24 -10.14 -6.10
CA ASN A 23 1.86 -11.46 -5.97
C ASN A 23 1.06 -12.55 -6.69
N GLU A 24 -0.27 -12.50 -6.63
CA GLU A 24 -1.11 -13.45 -7.35
C GLU A 24 -0.97 -13.28 -8.87
N LYS A 25 -0.86 -12.03 -9.36
CA LYS A 25 -0.58 -11.77 -10.78
C LYS A 25 0.79 -12.31 -11.21
N ILE A 26 1.81 -12.13 -10.38
CA ILE A 26 3.16 -12.66 -10.62
C ILE A 26 3.12 -14.19 -10.67
N PHE A 27 2.38 -14.82 -9.75
CA PHE A 27 2.25 -16.28 -9.72
C PHE A 27 1.57 -16.84 -10.98
N VAL A 28 0.48 -16.22 -11.44
CA VAL A 28 -0.17 -16.56 -12.72
C VAL A 28 0.81 -16.44 -13.88
N SER A 29 1.59 -15.35 -13.92
CA SER A 29 2.57 -15.12 -14.98
C SER A 29 3.69 -16.15 -14.97
N ASN A 30 4.19 -16.52 -13.78
CA ASN A 30 5.26 -17.49 -13.64
C ASN A 30 4.79 -18.89 -14.04
N ILE A 31 3.57 -19.27 -13.69
CA ILE A 31 2.97 -20.54 -14.14
C ILE A 31 2.84 -20.56 -15.66
N TYR A 32 2.30 -19.49 -16.25
CA TYR A 32 2.17 -19.38 -17.70
C TYR A 32 3.52 -19.51 -18.41
N ASN A 33 4.55 -18.79 -17.93
CA ASN A 33 5.90 -18.87 -18.47
C ASN A 33 6.49 -20.28 -18.32
N CYS A 34 6.32 -20.92 -17.17
CA CYS A 34 6.78 -22.30 -16.95
C CYS A 34 6.15 -23.28 -17.95
N LEU A 35 4.82 -23.22 -18.11
CA LEU A 35 4.09 -24.10 -19.02
C LEU A 35 4.43 -23.83 -20.50
N SER A 36 4.72 -22.57 -20.84
CA SER A 36 5.16 -22.18 -22.18
C SER A 36 6.60 -22.65 -22.48
N MET A 37 7.47 -22.77 -21.48
CA MET A 37 8.85 -23.23 -21.66
C MET A 37 8.94 -24.76 -21.73
N ASP A 38 8.16 -25.47 -20.91
CA ASP A 38 8.18 -26.94 -20.87
C ASP A 38 7.51 -27.57 -22.09
N ASN A 39 6.65 -26.82 -22.80
CA ASN A 39 5.87 -27.33 -23.91
C ASN A 39 5.70 -26.30 -25.04
N SER A 40 6.81 -26.02 -25.74
CA SER A 40 6.90 -25.08 -26.87
C SER A 40 5.90 -25.33 -28.02
N SER A 41 5.24 -26.51 -28.05
CA SER A 41 4.31 -26.92 -29.09
C SER A 41 2.82 -26.61 -28.80
N PHE A 42 2.46 -26.17 -27.59
CA PHE A 42 1.05 -25.91 -27.24
C PHE A 42 0.57 -24.54 -27.75
N SER A 43 -0.71 -24.48 -28.15
CA SER A 43 -1.37 -23.22 -28.46
C SER A 43 -1.46 -22.35 -27.20
N VAL A 44 -1.46 -21.03 -27.37
CA VAL A 44 -1.61 -20.07 -26.27
C VAL A 44 -2.87 -20.39 -25.44
N ASP A 45 -3.96 -20.83 -26.08
CA ASP A 45 -5.22 -21.15 -25.40
C ASP A 45 -5.10 -22.40 -24.51
N ASP A 46 -4.34 -23.42 -24.93
CA ASP A 46 -4.11 -24.64 -24.14
C ASP A 46 -3.29 -24.34 -22.88
N THR A 47 -2.29 -23.46 -23.00
CA THR A 47 -1.45 -23.02 -21.88
C THR A 47 -2.28 -22.18 -20.89
N VAL A 48 -3.16 -21.32 -21.40
CA VAL A 48 -4.11 -20.55 -20.57
C VAL A 48 -5.12 -21.46 -19.89
N GLU A 49 -5.61 -22.51 -20.56
CA GLU A 49 -6.52 -23.50 -19.99
C GLU A 49 -5.87 -24.30 -18.84
N LYS A 50 -4.62 -24.75 -19.02
CA LYS A 50 -3.87 -25.41 -17.95
C LYS A 50 -3.63 -24.47 -16.77
N THR A 51 -3.26 -23.22 -17.04
CA THR A 51 -3.08 -22.19 -16.01
C THR A 51 -4.40 -21.91 -15.27
N SER A 52 -5.52 -21.90 -15.99
CA SER A 52 -6.88 -21.72 -15.46
C SER A 52 -7.26 -22.83 -14.51
N ASN A 53 -6.98 -24.07 -14.89
CA ASN A 53 -7.25 -25.24 -14.06
C ASN A 53 -6.35 -25.27 -12.82
N MET A 54 -5.07 -24.88 -12.96
CA MET A 54 -4.11 -24.86 -11.86
C MET A 54 -4.40 -23.76 -10.83
N MET A 55 -4.84 -22.59 -11.29
CA MET A 55 -5.18 -21.43 -10.44
C MET A 55 -6.63 -21.42 -9.96
N SER A 56 -7.51 -22.28 -10.52
CA SER A 56 -8.97 -22.24 -10.30
C SER A 56 -9.61 -20.90 -10.67
N GLU A 57 -9.09 -20.27 -11.71
CA GLU A 57 -9.49 -18.94 -12.18
C GLU A 57 -10.08 -18.99 -13.57
N SER A 58 -10.86 -17.98 -13.96
CA SER A 58 -11.37 -17.92 -15.34
C SER A 58 -10.28 -17.64 -16.37
N LYS A 59 -10.36 -18.30 -17.54
CA LYS A 59 -9.48 -18.06 -18.70
C LYS A 59 -9.35 -16.56 -19.03
N SER A 60 -10.44 -15.81 -18.97
CA SER A 60 -10.46 -14.34 -19.18
C SER A 60 -9.59 -13.55 -18.21
N THR A 61 -9.50 -13.97 -16.95
CA THR A 61 -8.63 -13.34 -15.94
C THR A 61 -7.17 -13.57 -16.30
N ILE A 62 -6.82 -14.78 -16.72
CA ILE A 62 -5.46 -15.15 -17.08
C ILE A 62 -5.01 -14.40 -18.34
N TYR A 63 -5.86 -14.34 -19.37
CA TYR A 63 -5.61 -13.51 -20.56
C TYR A 63 -5.33 -12.06 -20.18
N LYS A 64 -6.12 -11.49 -19.27
CA LYS A 64 -5.90 -10.12 -18.79
C LYS A 64 -4.56 -9.96 -18.09
N VAL A 65 -4.20 -10.87 -17.17
CA VAL A 65 -2.93 -10.82 -16.43
C VAL A 65 -1.73 -10.97 -17.38
N ILE A 66 -1.77 -11.90 -18.33
CA ILE A 66 -0.71 -12.11 -19.32
C ILE A 66 -0.55 -10.86 -20.19
N SER A 67 -1.66 -10.26 -20.66
CA SER A 67 -1.60 -9.02 -21.44
C SER A 67 -0.99 -7.85 -20.66
N GLU A 68 -1.24 -7.74 -19.36
CA GLU A 68 -0.64 -6.73 -18.48
C GLU A 68 0.87 -6.99 -18.28
N PHE A 69 1.27 -8.27 -18.20
CA PHE A 69 2.65 -8.69 -17.99
C PHE A 69 3.54 -8.51 -19.23
N VAL A 70 3.05 -8.86 -20.43
CA VAL A 70 3.79 -8.70 -21.70
C VAL A 70 4.13 -7.22 -21.98
N ILE A 71 3.29 -6.29 -21.50
CA ILE A 71 3.52 -4.84 -21.58
C ILE A 71 4.56 -4.35 -20.55
N GLY A 72 4.99 -5.21 -19.62
CA GLY A 72 6.01 -4.91 -18.60
C GLY A 72 5.48 -4.10 -17.41
N VAL A 73 4.17 -3.94 -17.26
CA VAL A 73 3.57 -3.13 -16.19
C VAL A 73 2.56 -3.98 -15.42
N VAL A 74 3.00 -4.65 -14.35
CA VAL A 74 2.08 -5.26 -13.38
C VAL A 74 1.36 -4.14 -12.64
N LYS A 75 0.14 -3.82 -13.09
CA LYS A 75 -0.68 -2.77 -12.47
C LYS A 75 -1.20 -3.28 -11.12
N PRO A 76 -1.00 -2.55 -10.00
CA PRO A 76 -1.61 -2.92 -8.73
C PRO A 76 -3.13 -2.91 -8.87
N PRO A 77 -3.87 -3.68 -8.04
CA PRO A 77 -5.31 -3.61 -8.01
C PRO A 77 -5.74 -2.16 -7.79
N LYS A 78 -6.64 -1.65 -8.64
CA LYS A 78 -7.20 -0.31 -8.47
C LYS A 78 -7.93 -0.30 -7.13
N LYS A 79 -7.38 0.44 -6.16
CA LYS A 79 -8.07 0.71 -4.90
C LYS A 79 -9.15 1.74 -5.18
N ASN A 80 -10.39 1.41 -4.87
CA ASN A 80 -11.48 2.38 -4.89
C ASN A 80 -11.36 3.21 -3.62
N ALA A 81 -10.64 4.33 -3.69
CA ALA A 81 -10.47 5.22 -2.54
C ALA A 81 -11.82 5.71 -1.97
N GLY A 82 -12.88 5.73 -2.78
CA GLY A 82 -14.25 6.00 -2.32
C GLY A 82 -14.80 4.96 -1.34
N ASP A 83 -14.53 3.67 -1.56
CA ASP A 83 -15.03 2.59 -0.69
C ASP A 83 -14.38 2.67 0.71
N ASP A 84 -13.09 2.99 0.76
CA ASP A 84 -12.37 3.19 2.02
C ASP A 84 -12.93 4.37 2.83
N ILE A 85 -13.32 5.45 2.15
CA ILE A 85 -13.92 6.63 2.79
C ILE A 85 -15.32 6.30 3.31
N ILE A 86 -16.15 5.62 2.52
CA ILE A 86 -17.49 5.18 2.92
C ILE A 86 -17.41 4.27 4.15
N LYS A 87 -16.47 3.32 4.14
CA LYS A 87 -16.23 2.43 5.28
C LYS A 87 -15.86 3.23 6.53
N TRP A 88 -14.94 4.20 6.43
CA TRP A 88 -14.56 5.05 7.56
C TRP A 88 -15.73 5.85 8.14
N LEU A 89 -16.60 6.39 7.29
CA LEU A 89 -17.81 7.13 7.71
C LEU A 89 -18.83 6.20 8.37
N THR A 90 -19.02 5.01 7.82
CA THR A 90 -19.93 3.99 8.34
C THR A 90 -19.46 3.48 9.71
N ASP A 91 -18.16 3.19 9.86
CA ASP A 91 -17.56 2.74 11.13
C ASP A 91 -17.71 3.78 12.25
N ARG A 92 -17.85 5.07 11.90
CA ARG A 92 -18.05 6.19 12.82
C ARG A 92 -19.50 6.66 12.93
N ASN A 93 -20.42 5.98 12.26
CA ASN A 93 -21.85 6.31 12.22
C ASN A 93 -22.14 7.76 11.79
N ILE A 94 -21.36 8.28 10.84
CA ILE A 94 -21.51 9.64 10.29
C ILE A 94 -22.41 9.57 9.06
N ASN A 95 -23.50 10.33 9.06
CA ASN A 95 -24.44 10.35 7.95
C ASN A 95 -23.82 11.06 6.73
N PHE A 96 -23.96 10.47 5.54
CA PHE A 96 -23.51 11.04 4.28
C PHE A 96 -24.61 10.90 3.21
N PRO A 97 -24.70 11.83 2.25
CA PRO A 97 -25.70 11.73 1.20
C PRO A 97 -25.40 10.54 0.27
N GLY A 98 -26.41 9.70 -0.01
CA GLY A 98 -26.23 8.44 -0.77
C GLY A 98 -25.75 8.59 -2.23
N LYS A 99 -25.63 9.81 -2.75
CA LYS A 99 -25.05 10.15 -4.07
C LYS A 99 -23.91 11.18 -3.96
N SER A 100 -23.15 11.15 -2.88
CA SER A 100 -22.02 12.06 -2.67
C SER A 100 -20.84 11.74 -3.57
N ILE A 101 -20.20 12.78 -4.11
CA ILE A 101 -18.95 12.63 -4.86
C ILE A 101 -17.80 12.42 -3.88
N GLN A 102 -16.71 11.75 -4.29
CA GLN A 102 -15.56 11.46 -3.44
C GLN A 102 -14.99 12.71 -2.73
N ILE A 103 -15.04 13.88 -3.38
CA ILE A 103 -14.58 15.15 -2.83
C ILE A 103 -15.44 15.57 -1.63
N GLU A 104 -16.77 15.50 -1.75
CA GLU A 104 -17.71 15.84 -0.67
C GLU A 104 -17.53 14.90 0.52
N LEU A 105 -17.37 13.60 0.26
CA LEU A 105 -17.07 12.62 1.31
C LEU A 105 -15.77 12.97 2.05
N LEU A 106 -14.72 13.40 1.33
CA LEU A 106 -13.47 13.83 1.96
C LEU A 106 -13.62 15.09 2.81
N GLU A 107 -14.48 16.03 2.43
CA GLU A 107 -14.77 17.22 3.23
C GLU A 107 -15.48 16.84 4.54
N ILE A 108 -16.47 15.95 4.47
CA ILE A 108 -17.15 15.40 5.66
C ILE A 108 -16.13 14.70 6.57
N VAL A 109 -15.22 13.89 6.00
CA VAL A 109 -14.15 13.25 6.78
C VAL A 109 -13.26 14.30 7.44
N LYS A 110 -12.82 15.34 6.72
CA LYS A 110 -11.96 16.39 7.28
C LYS A 110 -12.61 17.13 8.44
N LEU A 111 -13.90 17.43 8.34
CA LEU A 111 -14.66 18.10 9.40
C LEU A 111 -14.85 17.23 10.64
N ASN A 112 -15.04 15.91 10.45
CA ASN A 112 -15.29 14.97 11.55
C ASN A 112 -14.02 14.30 12.08
N LYS A 113 -12.85 14.55 11.47
CA LYS A 113 -11.60 13.96 11.91
C LYS A 113 -11.17 14.63 13.23
N PRO A 114 -10.96 13.86 14.30
CA PRO A 114 -10.46 14.45 15.54
C PRO A 114 -9.07 15.05 15.30
N PRO A 115 -8.71 16.12 16.05
CA PRO A 115 -7.38 16.69 15.97
C PRO A 115 -6.34 15.60 16.28
N VAL A 116 -5.27 15.58 15.49
CA VAL A 116 -4.18 14.61 15.71
C VAL A 116 -3.47 15.00 17.00
N ARG A 117 -3.54 14.12 17.99
CA ARG A 117 -2.73 14.23 19.22
C ARG A 117 -1.44 13.43 19.02
N TYR A 118 -0.32 14.07 19.31
CA TYR A 118 0.99 13.42 19.28
C TYR A 118 1.44 13.16 20.72
N VAL A 119 2.03 11.99 20.96
CA VAL A 119 2.59 11.62 22.28
C VAL A 119 3.60 12.65 22.77
N VAL A 120 4.36 13.25 21.85
CA VAL A 120 5.33 14.31 22.16
C VAL A 120 4.64 15.57 22.70
N ASP A 121 3.44 15.90 22.20
CA ASP A 121 2.67 17.06 22.69
C ASP A 121 2.16 16.80 24.10
N GLU A 122 1.61 15.61 24.36
CA GLU A 122 1.14 15.21 25.69
C GLU A 122 2.30 15.17 26.70
N LEU A 123 3.44 14.60 26.32
CA LEU A 123 4.62 14.57 27.18
C LEU A 123 5.13 15.97 27.48
N ALA A 124 5.14 16.84 26.48
CA ALA A 124 5.71 18.16 26.67
C ALA A 124 4.76 19.12 27.40
N GLU A 125 3.43 18.95 27.29
CA GLU A 125 2.45 19.60 28.16
C GLU A 125 2.75 19.36 29.65
N THR A 126 3.25 18.17 30.02
CA THR A 126 3.61 17.86 31.42
C THR A 126 4.92 18.50 31.89
N HIS A 127 5.79 18.93 30.96
CA HIS A 127 7.15 19.41 31.28
C HIS A 127 7.38 20.91 30.94
N GLY A 128 6.47 21.59 30.24
CA GLY A 128 6.53 23.04 30.01
C GLY A 128 6.14 23.50 28.60
N ILE A 129 6.71 24.64 28.16
CA ILE A 129 6.36 25.26 26.87
C ILE A 129 7.07 24.55 25.71
N VAL A 130 6.28 24.00 24.78
CA VAL A 130 6.78 23.48 23.51
C VAL A 130 6.95 24.62 22.51
N VAL A 131 8.20 24.95 22.19
CA VAL A 131 8.51 25.87 21.08
C VAL A 131 8.68 25.04 19.81
N ARG A 132 7.65 25.00 18.96
CA ARG A 132 7.75 24.43 17.61
C ARG A 132 8.38 25.47 16.68
N LEU A 133 9.65 25.27 16.36
CA LEU A 133 10.36 26.12 15.41
C LEU A 133 9.87 25.85 13.99
N PHE A 134 9.79 26.90 13.18
CA PHE A 134 9.57 26.76 11.75
C PHE A 134 10.71 25.92 11.14
N PRO A 135 10.40 25.02 10.18
CA PRO A 135 11.43 24.26 9.48
C PRO A 135 12.48 25.23 8.90
N ASN A 136 13.77 24.92 9.12
CA ASN A 136 14.92 25.65 8.59
C ASN A 136 15.21 27.05 9.19
N HIS A 137 14.74 27.37 10.40
CA HIS A 137 15.09 28.63 11.06
C HIS A 137 16.31 28.53 11.99
N CYS A 138 17.52 28.42 11.43
CA CYS A 138 18.76 28.20 12.18
C CYS A 138 19.04 29.27 13.26
N LYS A 139 18.56 30.50 13.08
CA LYS A 139 18.77 31.62 14.03
C LYS A 139 18.03 31.46 15.36
N LEU A 140 16.97 30.64 15.40
CA LEU A 140 16.14 30.45 16.61
C LEU A 140 16.24 29.03 17.16
N ASN A 141 17.12 28.20 16.60
CA ASN A 141 17.28 26.83 17.07
C ASN A 141 18.26 26.79 18.26
N PRO A 142 17.80 26.43 19.48
CA PRO A 142 18.67 26.40 20.66
C PRO A 142 19.92 25.53 20.46
N ILE A 143 19.81 24.44 19.67
CA ILE A 143 20.95 23.57 19.37
C ILE A 143 22.00 24.31 18.51
N GLU A 144 21.58 25.09 17.51
CA GLU A 144 22.49 25.87 16.66
C GLU A 144 23.17 26.98 17.45
N LEU A 145 22.44 27.60 18.37
CA LEU A 145 22.97 28.65 19.25
C LEU A 145 24.05 28.10 20.20
N ILE A 146 23.81 26.97 20.87
CA ILE A 146 24.83 26.36 21.74
C ILE A 146 26.04 25.88 20.92
N TRP A 147 25.82 25.32 19.73
CA TRP A 147 26.92 24.96 18.82
C TRP A 147 27.74 26.16 18.39
N ALA A 148 27.11 27.30 18.06
CA ALA A 148 27.81 28.53 17.72
C ALA A 148 28.66 29.04 18.89
N GLN A 149 28.12 29.00 20.12
CA GLN A 149 28.85 29.38 21.32
C GLN A 149 30.07 28.49 21.56
N VAL A 150 29.90 27.16 21.52
CA VAL A 150 30.99 26.20 21.73
C VAL A 150 32.06 26.34 20.65
N LYS A 151 31.69 26.42 19.37
CA LYS A 151 32.64 26.64 18.27
C LYS A 151 33.40 27.95 18.43
N GLY A 152 32.72 29.02 18.82
CA GLY A 152 33.37 30.31 19.10
C GLY A 152 34.33 30.23 20.28
N TYR A 153 33.98 29.51 21.34
CA TYR A 153 34.85 29.28 22.49
C TYR A 153 36.10 28.49 22.10
N VAL A 154 35.93 27.35 21.42
CA VAL A 154 37.04 26.51 20.93
C VAL A 154 37.93 27.29 19.98
N GLY A 155 37.38 28.05 19.04
CA GLY A 155 38.15 28.87 18.11
C GLY A 155 39.00 29.95 18.79
N ARG A 156 38.52 30.53 19.90
CA ARG A 156 39.30 31.52 20.69
C ARG A 156 40.39 30.90 21.56
N HIS A 157 40.22 29.66 21.99
CA HIS A 157 41.15 28.99 22.92
C HIS A 157 42.05 27.95 22.24
N ASN A 158 41.79 27.60 20.98
CA ASN A 158 42.66 26.75 20.18
C ASN A 158 43.82 27.56 19.59
N THR A 159 44.83 27.84 20.42
CA THR A 159 46.05 28.56 20.02
C THR A 159 47.07 27.67 19.33
N THR A 160 46.89 26.35 19.39
CA THR A 160 47.84 25.35 18.86
C THR A 160 47.42 24.76 17.51
N PHE A 161 46.24 25.14 16.98
CA PHE A 161 45.66 24.67 15.71
C PHE A 161 45.64 23.15 15.55
N LYS A 162 45.62 22.41 16.66
CA LYS A 162 45.48 20.95 16.67
C LYS A 162 44.04 20.62 17.07
N LEU A 163 43.45 19.65 16.38
CA LEU A 163 42.15 19.06 16.71
C LEU A 163 42.35 17.86 17.61
#